data_AF-A0A9P9Q134-F1
#
_entry.id   AF-A0A9P9Q134-F1
#
_cell.length_a   1.000
_cell.length_b   1.000
_cell.length_c   1.000
_cell.angle_alpha   90.00
_cell.angle_beta   90.00
_cell.angle_gamma   90.00
#
_symmetry.space_group_name_H-M   'P 1'
#
loop_
_entity.id
_entity.type
_entity.pdbx_description
1 polymer ?
#
loop_
_entity_poly.entity_id
_entity_poly.type
_entity_poly.pdbx_seq_one_letter_code
_entity_poly.pdbx_strand_id
1 'polypeptide(L)'
;FVFSLLDTTPEHTPDSLAPSSSHSNLSDVASAIDNSPGGYLVELLDEQIKLKNGLSAAPHFRRNLGQAQALIRVHGPYTRYIGTSVFSRSPIARDCTKEVSIEEIADSLQAAQGCVGDAQPEGPAKEDLAMFQHLWHVAVSILDAISRTGDLDLEILGWGVFGMCAGHVVHDLRHEEEAFLLLKKRLHVALRAMPSLDAPIRKKEVNLANISGASITSLTKANREIHVCANLLLQQFRREDYERIQWYYGISIASRWIQHLGLDREG
;
A
#
# COMPACT_ATOMS: atom_id res chain seq x y z
N PHE A 1 28.64 -18.70 31.38
CA PHE A 1 27.98 -17.40 31.56
C PHE A 1 26.74 -17.61 32.39
N VAL A 2 26.84 -17.27 33.67
CA VAL A 2 25.84 -17.49 34.72
C VAL A 2 25.20 -16.14 35.00
N PHE A 3 23.88 -16.05 34.90
CA PHE A 3 23.15 -14.84 35.29
C PHE A 3 22.69 -14.97 36.74
N SER A 4 23.05 -13.97 37.55
CA SER A 4 22.57 -13.79 38.92
C SER A 4 21.31 -12.93 38.92
N LEU A 5 20.26 -13.44 39.56
CA LEU A 5 19.09 -12.70 40.04
C LEU A 5 19.47 -11.98 41.35
N LEU A 6 19.08 -10.71 41.49
CA LEU A 6 18.92 -10.04 42.78
C LEU A 6 17.91 -8.89 42.65
N ASP A 7 16.68 -9.24 43.04
CA ASP A 7 15.84 -8.61 44.06
C ASP A 7 15.84 -7.08 44.33
N THR A 8 14.58 -6.65 44.54
CA THR A 8 14.04 -5.69 45.52
C THR A 8 13.94 -4.19 45.21
N THR A 9 12.68 -3.77 45.27
CA THR A 9 12.07 -2.42 45.37
C THR A 9 12.56 -1.61 46.58
N PRO A 10 12.29 -0.29 46.63
CA PRO A 10 11.11 0.13 47.41
C PRO A 10 10.28 1.29 46.83
N GLU A 11 9.06 1.32 47.35
CA GLU A 11 8.02 2.35 47.37
C GLU A 11 8.53 3.80 47.46
N HIS A 12 7.88 4.70 46.70
CA HIS A 12 7.68 6.07 47.16
C HIS A 12 6.38 6.65 46.58
N THR A 13 5.37 6.72 47.45
CA THR A 13 4.20 7.60 47.34
C THR A 13 4.54 8.97 47.93
N PRO A 14 3.99 10.05 47.36
CA PRO A 14 3.41 11.08 48.23
C PRO A 14 2.05 11.62 47.72
N ASP A 15 1.09 11.60 48.65
CA ASP A 15 0.08 12.59 49.01
C ASP A 15 -0.48 13.59 47.97
N SER A 16 -1.77 13.38 47.68
CA SER A 16 -2.89 14.32 47.88
C SER A 16 -2.61 15.83 47.93
N LEU A 17 -3.06 16.55 46.90
CA LEU A 17 -3.55 17.93 47.04
C LEU A 17 -4.86 18.12 46.23
N ALA A 18 -5.84 18.71 46.92
CA ALA A 18 -7.21 18.95 46.52
C ALA A 18 -7.36 20.13 45.51
N PRO A 19 -8.57 20.43 45.00
CA PRO A 19 -8.77 21.09 43.72
C PRO A 19 -8.70 22.62 43.82
N SER A 20 -7.97 23.24 42.88
CA SER A 20 -8.05 24.67 42.61
C SER A 20 -9.20 24.96 41.65
N SER A 21 -10.24 25.61 42.17
CA SER A 21 -11.28 26.26 41.39
C SER A 21 -10.70 27.47 40.66
N SER A 22 -10.61 27.40 39.33
CA SER A 22 -10.36 28.56 38.48
C SER A 22 -11.57 28.78 37.59
N HIS A 23 -12.37 29.78 37.96
CA HIS A 23 -13.36 30.39 37.09
C HIS A 23 -12.62 31.19 36.02
N SER A 24 -12.58 30.67 34.79
CA SER A 24 -12.17 31.42 33.61
C SER A 24 -13.42 31.75 32.79
N ASN A 25 -13.71 33.04 32.73
CA ASN A 25 -14.81 33.65 31.99
C ASN A 25 -14.80 33.22 30.51
N LEU A 26 -15.95 32.74 30.06
CA LEU A 26 -16.19 32.13 28.76
C LEU A 26 -16.85 33.13 27.78
N SER A 27 -16.38 34.38 27.74
CA SER A 27 -16.96 35.43 26.88
C SER A 27 -15.98 36.25 26.03
N ASP A 28 -14.66 36.15 26.22
CA ASP A 28 -13.72 37.03 25.50
C ASP A 28 -12.69 36.28 24.64
N VAL A 29 -13.15 35.32 23.82
CA VAL A 29 -12.42 34.82 22.64
C VAL A 29 -13.38 34.80 21.44
N ALA A 30 -13.89 35.98 21.11
CA ALA A 30 -14.68 36.21 19.90
C ALA A 30 -13.96 37.23 19.00
N SER A 31 -12.70 36.96 18.65
CA SER A 31 -12.01 37.63 17.54
C SER A 31 -10.59 37.09 17.37
N ALA A 32 -10.45 35.93 16.74
CA ALA A 32 -9.32 35.54 15.89
C ALA A 32 -9.42 34.06 15.55
N ILE A 33 -9.01 33.71 14.33
CA ILE A 33 -8.87 32.35 13.77
C ILE A 33 -10.13 31.87 13.04
N ASP A 34 -10.36 32.45 11.87
CA ASP A 34 -10.94 31.72 10.73
C ASP A 34 -9.79 31.30 9.81
N ASN A 35 -9.03 30.30 10.27
CA ASN A 35 -8.06 29.52 9.50
C ASN A 35 -8.15 28.09 10.02
N SER A 36 -9.31 27.46 9.78
CA SER A 36 -9.57 26.09 10.20
C SER A 36 -8.79 25.10 9.31
N PRO A 37 -8.01 24.16 9.87
CA PRO A 37 -7.46 23.00 9.15
C PRO A 37 -8.54 22.01 8.67
N GLY A 38 -9.83 22.33 8.86
CA GLY A 38 -10.96 21.47 8.53
C GLY A 38 -11.25 21.31 7.03
N GLY A 39 -10.65 22.12 6.15
CA GLY A 39 -10.84 22.01 4.70
C GLY A 39 -10.35 20.67 4.14
N TYR A 40 -9.20 20.18 4.63
CA TYR A 40 -8.58 18.95 4.14
C TYR A 40 -9.40 17.69 4.50
N LEU A 41 -9.98 17.66 5.70
CA LEU A 41 -10.82 16.54 6.15
C LEU A 41 -12.18 16.50 5.44
N VAL A 42 -12.73 17.67 5.09
CA VAL A 42 -14.00 17.77 4.34
C VAL A 42 -13.79 17.38 2.87
N GLU A 43 -12.66 17.73 2.25
CA GLU A 43 -12.28 17.21 0.92
C GLU A 43 -12.03 15.69 0.95
N LEU A 44 -11.36 15.16 1.99
CA LEU A 44 -11.16 13.72 2.18
C LEU A 44 -12.48 12.93 2.28
N LEU A 45 -13.49 13.49 2.95
CA LEU A 45 -14.81 12.88 3.10
C LEU A 45 -15.62 12.94 1.79
N ASP A 46 -15.55 14.04 1.04
CA ASP A 46 -16.22 14.16 -0.26
C ASP A 46 -15.55 13.29 -1.34
N GLU A 47 -14.23 13.10 -1.27
CA GLU A 47 -13.50 12.15 -2.11
C GLU A 47 -13.82 10.69 -1.77
N GLN A 48 -13.96 10.33 -0.49
CA GLN A 48 -14.41 8.98 -0.10
C GLN A 48 -15.78 8.62 -0.68
N ILE A 49 -16.67 9.60 -0.84
CA ILE A 49 -17.99 9.40 -1.45
C ILE A 49 -17.88 9.21 -2.97
N LYS A 50 -16.95 9.88 -3.65
CA LYS A 50 -16.67 9.70 -5.09
C LYS A 50 -15.90 8.41 -5.40
N LEU A 51 -15.05 7.94 -4.47
CA LEU A 51 -14.30 6.68 -4.55
C LEU A 51 -15.18 5.42 -4.56
N LYS A 52 -16.49 5.52 -4.24
CA LYS A 52 -17.43 4.39 -4.36
C LYS A 52 -17.55 3.85 -5.79
N ASN A 53 -17.25 4.66 -6.80
CA ASN A 53 -17.05 4.21 -8.17
C ASN A 53 -15.54 4.18 -8.44
N GLY A 54 -14.81 3.20 -7.90
CA GLY A 54 -13.33 3.20 -7.89
C GLY A 54 -12.62 3.37 -9.25
N LEU A 55 -13.34 3.31 -10.37
CA LEU A 55 -12.87 3.71 -11.70
C LEU A 55 -12.61 5.23 -11.82
N SER A 56 -13.41 6.09 -11.17
CA SER A 56 -13.18 7.55 -11.16
C SER A 56 -12.02 7.99 -10.26
N ALA A 57 -11.41 7.05 -9.51
CA ALA A 57 -10.29 7.33 -8.63
C ALA A 57 -8.92 7.33 -9.33
N ALA A 58 -8.84 6.83 -10.57
CA ALA A 58 -7.56 6.73 -11.28
C ALA A 58 -6.84 8.09 -11.48
N PRO A 59 -7.51 9.19 -11.85
CA PRO A 59 -6.88 10.51 -11.91
C PRO A 59 -6.37 10.99 -10.54
N HIS A 60 -7.14 10.75 -9.48
CA HIS A 60 -6.78 11.12 -8.11
C HIS A 60 -5.56 10.33 -7.63
N PHE A 61 -5.52 9.02 -7.90
CA PHE A 61 -4.35 8.18 -7.63
C PHE A 61 -3.09 8.70 -8.31
N ARG A 62 -3.17 9.02 -9.61
CA ARG A 62 -2.01 9.56 -10.35
C ARG A 62 -1.54 10.89 -9.79
N ARG A 63 -2.47 11.79 -9.45
CA ARG A 63 -2.13 13.08 -8.81
C ARG A 63 -1.39 12.86 -7.49
N ASN A 64 -1.92 12.02 -6.61
CA ASN A 64 -1.30 11.69 -5.32
C ASN A 64 0.06 11.00 -5.50
N LEU A 65 0.18 10.09 -6.46
CA LEU A 65 1.46 9.44 -6.77
C LEU A 65 2.50 10.45 -7.26
N GLY A 66 2.09 11.38 -8.13
CA GLY A 66 2.94 12.47 -8.60
C GLY A 66 3.36 13.43 -7.48
N GLN A 67 2.45 13.75 -6.56
CA GLN A 67 2.75 14.55 -5.37
C GLN A 67 3.74 13.84 -4.43
N ALA A 68 3.55 12.54 -4.18
CA ALA A 68 4.48 11.73 -3.40
C ALA A 68 5.89 11.71 -4.02
N GLN A 69 5.98 11.49 -5.33
CA GLN A 69 7.25 11.53 -6.06
C GLN A 69 7.89 12.92 -6.02
N ALA A 70 7.10 13.99 -6.12
CA ALA A 70 7.59 15.35 -6.00
C ALA A 70 8.16 15.65 -4.60
N LEU A 71 7.48 15.21 -3.53
CA LEU A 71 7.98 15.34 -2.16
C LEU A 71 9.32 14.61 -1.98
N ILE A 72 9.44 13.38 -2.47
CA ILE A 72 10.70 12.62 -2.41
C ILE A 72 11.80 13.30 -3.24
N ARG A 73 11.45 13.90 -4.39
CA ARG A 73 12.41 14.65 -5.21
C ARG A 73 12.95 15.88 -4.49
N VAL A 74 12.09 16.62 -3.79
CA VAL A 74 12.45 17.86 -3.09
C VAL A 74 13.19 17.57 -1.79
N HIS A 75 12.72 16.58 -1.01
CA HIS A 75 13.22 16.32 0.34
C HIS A 75 14.20 15.14 0.43
N GLY A 76 14.41 14.41 -0.65
CA GLY A 76 15.15 13.14 -0.62
C GLY A 76 14.30 11.97 -0.10
N PRO A 77 14.89 10.77 0.00
CA PRO A 77 14.20 9.60 0.54
C PRO A 77 13.84 9.83 2.00
N TYR A 78 12.59 9.51 2.35
CA TYR A 78 12.12 9.58 3.74
C TYR A 78 12.67 8.42 4.55
N THR A 79 12.86 8.65 5.83
CA THR A 79 13.41 7.65 6.76
C THR A 79 12.70 7.74 8.11
N ARG A 80 13.20 6.97 9.07
CA ARG A 80 12.79 6.99 10.47
C ARG A 80 13.98 7.35 11.33
N TYR A 81 13.77 8.09 12.42
CA TYR A 81 14.85 8.28 13.39
C TYR A 81 15.27 6.94 13.99
N ILE A 82 16.59 6.74 14.11
CA ILE A 82 17.19 5.48 14.58
C ILE A 82 16.58 5.08 15.93
N GLY A 83 16.05 3.86 16.00
CA GLY A 83 15.44 3.32 17.23
C GLY A 83 14.04 3.86 17.55
N THR A 84 13.41 4.59 16.62
CA THR A 84 12.06 5.14 16.81
C THR A 84 11.16 4.85 15.61
N SER A 85 9.86 5.07 15.79
CA SER A 85 8.84 5.11 14.73
C SER A 85 8.51 6.53 14.26
N VAL A 86 9.38 7.50 14.53
CA VAL A 86 9.15 8.89 14.10
C VAL A 86 9.61 9.05 12.65
N PHE A 87 8.68 9.42 11.79
CA PHE A 87 8.88 9.67 10.37
C PHE A 87 9.63 10.98 10.15
N SER A 88 10.62 10.98 9.27
CA SER A 88 11.44 12.16 9.01
C SER A 88 11.84 12.29 7.54
N ARG A 89 11.95 13.55 7.11
CA ARG A 89 12.58 13.92 5.82
C ARG A 89 14.07 13.61 5.89
N SER A 90 14.70 13.39 4.73
CA SER A 90 16.16 13.23 4.68
C SER A 90 16.84 14.48 5.25
N PRO A 91 17.89 14.33 6.07
CA PRO A 91 18.66 15.47 6.58
C PRO A 91 19.51 16.12 5.48
N ILE A 92 19.72 15.44 4.35
CA ILE A 92 20.55 15.91 3.25
C ILE A 92 19.63 16.42 2.14
N ALA A 93 19.71 17.73 1.85
CA ALA A 93 19.00 18.33 0.73
C ALA A 93 19.43 17.67 -0.58
N ARG A 94 18.46 17.25 -1.39
CA ARG A 94 18.70 16.56 -2.66
C ARG A 94 18.94 17.57 -3.78
N ASP A 95 19.74 17.17 -4.76
CA ASP A 95 19.75 17.83 -6.07
C ASP A 95 18.42 17.58 -6.79
N CYS A 96 17.59 18.63 -6.91
CA CYS A 96 16.27 18.59 -7.54
C CYS A 96 16.31 18.23 -9.03
N THR A 97 17.49 18.25 -9.67
CA THR A 97 17.66 17.89 -11.09
C THR A 97 17.69 16.37 -11.31
N LYS A 98 17.99 15.59 -10.27
CA LYS A 98 18.08 14.13 -10.38
C LYS A 98 16.69 13.50 -10.26
N GLU A 99 16.34 12.63 -11.20
CA GLU A 99 15.14 11.79 -11.08
C GLU A 99 15.17 10.94 -9.81
N VAL A 100 13.98 10.64 -9.28
CA VAL A 100 13.82 9.79 -8.10
C VAL A 100 13.94 8.34 -8.54
N SER A 101 14.84 7.58 -7.91
CA SER A 101 15.00 6.17 -8.22
C SER A 101 13.85 5.35 -7.64
N ILE A 102 13.65 4.13 -8.17
CA ILE A 102 12.61 3.22 -7.70
C ILE A 102 12.85 2.84 -6.23
N GLU A 103 14.13 2.63 -5.87
CA GLU A 103 14.55 2.27 -4.52
C GLU A 103 14.18 3.38 -3.53
N GLU A 104 14.39 4.65 -3.90
CA GLU A 104 14.06 5.78 -3.02
C GLU A 104 12.55 5.94 -2.79
N ILE A 105 11.74 5.62 -3.80
CA ILE A 105 10.29 5.57 -3.65
C ILE A 105 9.89 4.42 -2.72
N ALA A 106 10.46 3.23 -2.93
CA ALA A 106 10.18 2.05 -2.12
C ALA A 106 10.57 2.27 -0.65
N ASP A 107 11.77 2.79 -0.39
CA ASP A 107 12.28 3.08 0.95
C ASP A 107 11.40 4.13 1.67
N SER A 108 11.00 5.19 0.96
CA SER A 108 10.15 6.25 1.52
C SER A 108 8.76 5.72 1.89
N LEU A 109 8.15 4.90 1.02
CA LEU A 109 6.86 4.26 1.28
C LEU A 109 6.96 3.24 2.42
N GLN A 110 8.06 2.50 2.51
CA GLN A 110 8.30 1.56 3.60
C GLN A 110 8.47 2.29 4.94
N ALA A 111 9.21 3.41 4.96
CA ALA A 111 9.34 4.27 6.13
C ALA A 111 7.97 4.81 6.57
N ALA A 112 7.17 5.31 5.63
CA ALA A 112 5.84 5.83 5.89
C ALA A 112 4.91 4.75 6.47
N GLN A 113 4.83 3.59 5.83
CA GLN A 113 4.02 2.45 6.30
C GLN A 113 4.36 2.06 7.74
N GLY A 114 5.65 2.05 8.08
CA GLY A 114 6.13 1.73 9.43
C GLY A 114 5.91 2.83 10.48
N CYS A 115 5.29 3.96 10.14
CA CYS A 115 5.05 5.10 11.02
C CYS A 115 3.57 5.48 11.17
N VAL A 116 2.67 4.98 10.30
CA VAL A 116 1.24 5.37 10.28
C VAL A 116 0.51 5.07 11.59
N GLY A 117 0.92 4.02 12.31
CA GLY A 117 0.29 3.63 13.58
C GLY A 117 0.82 4.39 14.80
N ASP A 118 1.86 5.19 14.64
CA ASP A 118 2.61 5.78 15.75
C ASP A 118 2.37 7.29 15.88
N ALA A 119 2.50 7.81 17.11
CA ALA A 119 2.40 9.24 17.37
C ALA A 119 3.55 10.00 16.69
N GLN A 120 3.20 10.94 15.80
CA GLN A 120 4.15 11.80 15.11
C GLN A 120 4.17 13.21 15.72
N PRO A 121 5.35 13.84 15.87
CA PRO A 121 5.44 15.24 16.28
C PRO A 121 4.79 16.15 15.23
N GLU A 122 4.27 17.30 15.66
CA GLU A 122 3.75 18.31 14.73
C GLU A 122 4.87 18.83 13.80
N GLY A 123 4.53 19.02 12.54
CA GLY A 123 5.42 19.60 11.54
C GLY A 123 5.27 18.99 10.15
N PRO A 124 6.11 19.44 9.19
CA PRO A 124 5.94 19.10 7.78
C PRO A 124 6.06 17.60 7.47
N ALA A 125 6.85 16.85 8.23
CA ALA A 125 6.98 15.40 8.04
C ALA A 125 5.67 14.66 8.33
N LYS A 126 4.88 15.13 9.30
CA LYS A 126 3.56 14.56 9.63
C LYS A 126 2.55 14.79 8.51
N GLU A 127 2.58 15.97 7.88
CA GLU A 127 1.76 16.29 6.71
C GLU A 127 2.13 15.39 5.52
N ASP A 128 3.44 15.20 5.26
CA ASP A 128 3.90 14.30 4.20
C ASP A 128 3.47 12.84 4.48
N LEU A 129 3.55 12.38 5.73
CA LEU A 129 3.08 11.05 6.13
C LEU A 129 1.60 10.87 5.82
N ALA A 130 0.78 11.88 6.15
CA ALA A 130 -0.65 11.86 5.85
C ALA A 130 -0.93 11.78 4.35
N MET A 131 -0.11 12.45 3.51
CA MET A 131 -0.18 12.34 2.06
C MET A 131 0.17 10.91 1.59
N PHE A 132 1.25 10.31 2.08
CA PHE A 132 1.61 8.92 1.73
C PHE A 132 0.53 7.92 2.15
N GLN A 133 -0.05 8.10 3.33
CA GLN A 133 -1.17 7.30 3.82
C GLN A 133 -2.41 7.47 2.94
N HIS A 134 -2.72 8.69 2.52
CA HIS A 134 -3.82 8.94 1.61
C HIS A 134 -3.61 8.27 0.25
N LEU A 135 -2.40 8.36 -0.33
CA LEU A 135 -2.03 7.63 -1.55
C LEU A 135 -2.26 6.12 -1.39
N TRP A 136 -1.88 5.54 -0.25
CA TRP A 136 -2.11 4.12 0.02
C TRP A 136 -3.60 3.77 0.05
N HIS A 137 -4.43 4.54 0.75
CA HIS A 137 -5.87 4.28 0.80
C HIS A 137 -6.54 4.37 -0.58
N VAL A 138 -6.12 5.33 -1.42
CA VAL A 138 -6.59 5.43 -2.80
C VAL A 138 -6.13 4.22 -3.61
N ALA A 139 -4.88 3.77 -3.44
CA ALA A 139 -4.37 2.57 -4.10
C ALA A 139 -5.19 1.32 -3.75
N VAL A 140 -5.46 1.09 -2.46
CA VAL A 140 -6.30 -0.02 -1.97
C VAL A 140 -7.70 0.04 -2.57
N SER A 141 -8.31 1.23 -2.61
CA SER A 141 -9.63 1.42 -3.21
C SER A 141 -9.67 1.03 -4.69
N ILE A 142 -8.61 1.37 -5.44
CA ILE A 142 -8.48 0.98 -6.84
C ILE A 142 -8.26 -0.53 -6.99
N LEU A 143 -7.36 -1.12 -6.20
CA LEU A 143 -7.12 -2.57 -6.21
C LEU A 143 -8.42 -3.33 -5.95
N ASP A 144 -9.20 -2.90 -4.97
CA ASP A 144 -10.46 -3.54 -4.61
C ASP A 144 -11.55 -3.33 -5.68
N ALA A 145 -11.68 -2.12 -6.23
CA ALA A 145 -12.64 -1.85 -7.29
C ALA A 145 -12.35 -2.66 -8.56
N ILE A 146 -11.10 -2.60 -9.06
CA ILE A 146 -10.71 -3.34 -10.27
C ILE A 146 -10.86 -4.85 -10.05
N SER A 147 -10.44 -5.38 -8.90
CA SER A 147 -10.57 -6.82 -8.62
C SER A 147 -12.01 -7.31 -8.43
N ARG A 148 -12.99 -6.42 -8.22
CA ARG A 148 -14.42 -6.76 -8.13
C ARG A 148 -15.15 -6.67 -9.47
N THR A 149 -14.75 -5.75 -10.36
CA THR A 149 -15.35 -5.63 -11.70
C THR A 149 -15.13 -6.90 -12.53
N GLY A 150 -13.95 -7.52 -12.38
CA GLY A 150 -13.57 -8.66 -13.20
C GLY A 150 -13.14 -8.27 -14.62
N ASP A 151 -12.84 -6.99 -14.85
CA ASP A 151 -12.46 -6.45 -16.16
C ASP A 151 -11.04 -6.85 -16.58
N LEU A 152 -10.21 -7.32 -15.64
CA LEU A 152 -8.88 -7.84 -15.94
C LEU A 152 -8.95 -9.27 -16.47
N ASP A 153 -8.15 -9.56 -17.49
CA ASP A 153 -7.90 -10.95 -17.87
C ASP A 153 -7.20 -11.69 -16.71
N LEU A 154 -7.38 -13.02 -16.69
CA LEU A 154 -6.88 -13.85 -15.60
C LEU A 154 -5.37 -13.77 -15.44
N GLU A 155 -4.62 -13.60 -16.53
CA GLU A 155 -3.16 -13.53 -16.48
C GLU A 155 -2.70 -12.23 -15.82
N ILE A 156 -3.24 -11.08 -16.21
CA ILE A 156 -2.92 -9.77 -15.60
C ILE A 156 -3.36 -9.71 -14.14
N LEU A 157 -4.56 -10.23 -13.83
CA LEU A 157 -5.01 -10.37 -12.44
C LEU A 157 -4.04 -11.25 -11.64
N GLY A 158 -3.68 -12.42 -12.16
CA GLY A 158 -2.82 -13.38 -11.49
C GLY A 158 -1.41 -12.85 -11.23
N TRP A 159 -0.78 -12.20 -12.22
CA TRP A 159 0.52 -11.55 -12.03
C TRP A 159 0.46 -10.38 -11.06
N GLY A 160 -0.63 -9.59 -11.07
CA GLY A 160 -0.85 -8.53 -10.10
C GLY A 160 -0.94 -9.07 -8.66
N VAL A 161 -1.74 -10.10 -8.44
CA VAL A 161 -1.86 -10.76 -7.13
C VAL A 161 -0.54 -11.39 -6.69
N PHE A 162 0.17 -12.06 -7.60
CA PHE A 162 1.49 -12.61 -7.29
C PHE A 162 2.51 -11.51 -6.92
N GLY A 163 2.44 -10.34 -7.57
CA GLY A 163 3.24 -9.17 -7.24
C GLY A 163 2.94 -8.63 -5.84
N MET A 164 1.67 -8.56 -5.44
CA MET A 164 1.30 -8.21 -4.06
C MET A 164 1.83 -9.23 -3.04
N CYS A 165 1.80 -10.53 -3.37
CA CYS A 165 2.40 -11.57 -2.53
C CYS A 165 3.92 -11.42 -2.35
N ALA A 166 4.62 -10.72 -3.24
CA ALA A 166 6.07 -10.47 -3.11
C ALA A 166 6.37 -9.45 -1.99
N GLY A 167 5.45 -8.49 -1.79
CA GLY A 167 5.52 -7.50 -0.72
C GLY A 167 4.80 -7.91 0.58
N HIS A 168 4.32 -9.15 0.69
CA HIS A 168 3.57 -9.58 1.88
C HIS A 168 4.50 -9.80 3.08
N VAL A 169 4.26 -9.06 4.17
CA VAL A 169 4.96 -9.18 5.44
C VAL A 169 4.33 -10.30 6.26
N VAL A 170 5.12 -11.33 6.59
CA VAL A 170 4.66 -12.44 7.41
C VAL A 170 4.96 -12.15 8.88
N HIS A 171 3.95 -12.28 9.73
CA HIS A 171 4.10 -12.30 11.18
C HIS A 171 4.00 -13.76 11.67
N ASP A 172 4.71 -14.13 12.75
CA ASP A 172 5.08 -15.48 13.25
C ASP A 172 3.98 -16.59 13.41
N LEU A 173 2.79 -16.45 12.82
CA LEU A 173 1.74 -17.45 12.79
C LEU A 173 2.04 -18.52 11.73
N ARG A 174 2.90 -19.47 12.08
CA ARG A 174 3.38 -20.57 11.21
C ARG A 174 2.30 -21.25 10.34
N HIS A 175 1.10 -21.46 10.86
CA HIS A 175 0.06 -22.19 10.13
C HIS A 175 -0.62 -21.36 9.02
N GLU A 176 -0.82 -20.06 9.24
CA GLU A 176 -1.38 -19.18 8.21
C GLU A 176 -0.36 -18.94 7.09
N GLU A 177 0.92 -18.89 7.46
CA GLU A 177 2.04 -18.76 6.54
C GLU A 177 2.11 -19.94 5.56
N GLU A 178 1.99 -21.18 6.03
CA GLU A 178 2.05 -22.37 5.17
C GLU A 178 0.95 -22.37 4.10
N ALA A 179 -0.29 -22.04 4.49
CA ALA A 179 -1.41 -21.97 3.56
C ALA A 179 -1.22 -20.86 2.52
N PHE A 180 -0.78 -19.67 2.95
CA PHE A 180 -0.49 -18.54 2.06
C PHE A 180 0.63 -18.88 1.07
N LEU A 181 1.75 -19.44 1.54
CA LEU A 181 2.89 -19.84 0.70
C LEU A 181 2.50 -20.93 -0.30
N LEU A 182 1.65 -21.87 0.10
CA LEU A 182 1.13 -22.89 -0.80
C LEU A 182 0.29 -22.28 -1.94
N LEU A 183 -0.62 -21.35 -1.62
CA LEU A 183 -1.42 -20.63 -2.62
C LEU A 183 -0.53 -19.80 -3.55
N LYS A 184 0.42 -19.04 -3.01
CA LYS A 184 1.40 -18.26 -3.78
C LYS A 184 2.20 -19.16 -4.74
N LYS A 185 2.67 -20.31 -4.26
CA LYS A 185 3.41 -21.29 -5.08
C LYS A 185 2.54 -21.85 -6.21
N ARG A 186 1.30 -22.25 -5.91
CA ARG A 186 0.35 -22.76 -6.92
C ARG A 186 0.04 -21.72 -7.99
N LEU A 187 -0.20 -20.47 -7.58
CA LEU A 187 -0.42 -19.35 -8.49
C LEU A 187 0.78 -19.16 -9.42
N HIS A 188 2.00 -19.12 -8.89
CA HIS A 188 3.22 -18.97 -9.71
C HIS A 188 3.39 -20.11 -10.72
N VAL A 189 3.16 -21.36 -10.30
CA VAL A 189 3.23 -22.53 -11.20
C VAL A 189 2.19 -22.41 -12.31
N ALA A 190 0.96 -21.99 -12.00
CA ALA A 190 -0.10 -21.82 -12.98
C ALA A 190 0.21 -20.68 -13.97
N LEU A 191 0.70 -19.54 -13.49
CA LEU A 191 1.14 -18.42 -14.32
C LEU A 191 2.31 -18.80 -15.25
N ARG A 192 3.26 -19.59 -14.75
CA ARG A 192 4.38 -20.10 -15.57
C ARG A 192 3.95 -21.10 -16.66
N ALA A 193 2.78 -21.72 -16.51
CA ALA A 193 2.20 -22.61 -17.51
C ALA A 193 1.42 -21.86 -18.61
N MET A 194 1.18 -20.55 -18.43
CA MET A 194 0.61 -19.71 -19.48
C MET A 194 1.62 -19.47 -20.60
N PRO A 195 1.18 -19.39 -21.86
CA PRO A 195 2.06 -19.00 -22.96
C PRO A 195 2.58 -17.58 -22.70
N SER A 196 3.91 -17.41 -22.66
CA SER A 196 4.53 -16.11 -22.43
C SER A 196 4.12 -15.12 -23.52
N LEU A 197 3.60 -13.97 -23.12
CA LEU A 197 3.24 -12.86 -24.00
C LEU A 197 4.44 -12.32 -24.81
N ASP A 198 5.66 -12.44 -24.25
CA ASP A 198 6.91 -12.01 -24.88
C ASP A 198 7.62 -13.11 -25.68
N ALA A 199 7.08 -14.33 -25.69
CA ALA A 199 7.60 -15.34 -26.59
C ALA A 199 7.44 -14.78 -28.00
N PRO A 200 8.54 -14.58 -28.77
CA PRO A 200 8.44 -14.05 -30.12
C PRO A 200 7.42 -14.91 -30.83
N ILE A 201 6.33 -14.30 -31.29
CA ILE A 201 5.30 -14.97 -32.09
C ILE A 201 6.07 -15.65 -33.19
N ARG A 202 6.35 -16.94 -33.03
CA ARG A 202 7.10 -17.69 -34.02
C ARG A 202 6.17 -17.62 -35.21
N LYS A 203 6.53 -16.83 -36.22
CA LYS A 203 5.91 -16.77 -37.55
C LYS A 203 6.08 -18.10 -38.29
N LYS A 204 5.91 -19.23 -37.59
CA LYS A 204 5.42 -20.43 -38.20
C LYS A 204 3.93 -20.22 -38.24
N GLU A 205 3.37 -20.20 -39.43
CA GLU A 205 1.97 -20.53 -39.67
C GLU A 205 1.66 -21.78 -38.82
N VAL A 206 1.16 -21.55 -37.62
CA VAL A 206 0.67 -22.61 -36.76
C VAL A 206 -0.61 -23.01 -37.45
N ASN A 207 -0.53 -24.08 -38.24
CA ASN A 207 -1.71 -24.88 -38.58
C ASN A 207 -2.53 -25.01 -37.30
N LEU A 208 -3.61 -24.25 -37.16
CA LEU A 208 -4.54 -24.31 -36.03
C LEU A 208 -5.05 -25.74 -35.80
N ALA A 209 -4.95 -26.60 -36.83
CA ALA A 209 -5.19 -28.04 -36.78
C ALA A 209 -4.20 -28.86 -35.91
N ASN A 210 -3.04 -28.30 -35.52
CA ASN A 210 -2.01 -28.99 -34.72
C ASN A 210 -1.89 -28.51 -33.27
N ILE A 211 -2.80 -27.65 -32.78
CA ILE A 211 -2.94 -27.45 -31.34
C ILE A 211 -3.50 -28.75 -30.77
N SER A 212 -2.62 -29.66 -30.38
CA SER A 212 -2.98 -30.92 -29.75
C SER A 212 -3.91 -30.66 -28.56
N GLY A 213 -4.95 -31.48 -28.40
CA GLY A 213 -5.90 -31.36 -27.29
C GLY A 213 -5.23 -31.33 -25.92
N ALA A 214 -4.03 -31.93 -25.78
CA ALA A 214 -3.20 -31.83 -24.59
C ALA A 214 -2.86 -30.37 -24.19
N SER A 215 -2.54 -29.51 -25.17
CA SER A 215 -2.22 -28.09 -24.93
C SER A 215 -3.43 -27.28 -24.48
N ILE A 216 -4.63 -27.60 -24.98
CA ILE A 216 -5.87 -26.94 -24.56
C ILE A 216 -6.19 -27.35 -23.13
N THR A 217 -6.04 -28.64 -22.79
CA THR A 217 -6.30 -29.11 -21.41
C THR A 217 -5.35 -28.49 -20.39
N SER A 218 -4.07 -28.28 -20.74
CA SER A 218 -3.11 -27.63 -19.84
C SER A 218 -3.43 -26.15 -19.64
N LEU A 219 -3.83 -25.43 -20.69
CA LEU A 219 -4.18 -24.01 -20.59
C LEU A 219 -5.46 -23.81 -19.76
N THR A 220 -6.50 -24.61 -20.00
CA THR A 220 -7.73 -24.57 -19.21
C THR A 220 -7.46 -24.86 -17.73
N LYS A 221 -6.57 -25.82 -17.45
CA LYS A 221 -6.14 -26.12 -16.07
C LYS A 221 -5.39 -24.93 -15.45
N ALA A 222 -4.45 -24.32 -16.18
CA ALA A 222 -3.70 -23.15 -15.70
C ALA A 222 -4.63 -21.97 -15.41
N ASN A 223 -5.54 -21.63 -16.33
CA ASN A 223 -6.54 -20.57 -16.13
C ASN A 223 -7.40 -20.81 -14.88
N ARG A 224 -7.88 -22.05 -14.69
CA ARG A 224 -8.65 -22.42 -13.50
C ARG A 224 -7.83 -22.23 -12.22
N GLU A 225 -6.58 -22.69 -12.21
CA GLU A 225 -5.70 -22.56 -11.04
C GLU A 225 -5.36 -21.09 -10.74
N ILE A 226 -5.12 -20.26 -11.77
CA ILE A 226 -4.92 -18.82 -11.62
C ILE A 226 -6.17 -18.19 -10.98
N HIS A 227 -7.35 -18.44 -11.56
CA HIS A 227 -8.60 -17.90 -11.04
C HIS A 227 -8.83 -18.28 -9.57
N VAL A 228 -8.66 -19.56 -9.21
CA VAL A 228 -8.85 -20.03 -7.83
C VAL A 228 -7.83 -19.42 -6.88
N CYS A 229 -6.53 -19.52 -7.20
CA CYS A 229 -5.49 -19.06 -6.28
C CYS A 229 -5.49 -17.53 -6.14
N ALA A 230 -5.68 -16.79 -7.24
CA ALA A 230 -5.73 -15.34 -7.21
C ALA A 230 -6.91 -14.83 -6.37
N ASN A 231 -8.11 -15.42 -6.52
CA ASN A 231 -9.27 -15.04 -5.72
C ASN A 231 -9.11 -15.37 -4.23
N LEU A 232 -8.57 -16.54 -3.88
CA LEU A 232 -8.34 -16.89 -2.48
C LEU A 232 -7.32 -15.95 -1.81
N LEU A 233 -6.24 -15.60 -2.53
CA LEU A 233 -5.25 -14.62 -2.05
C LEU A 233 -5.85 -13.22 -1.91
N LEU A 234 -6.65 -12.76 -2.89
CA LEU A 234 -7.36 -11.48 -2.79
C LEU A 234 -8.34 -11.43 -1.63
N GLN A 235 -9.09 -12.51 -1.40
CA GLN A 235 -9.97 -12.62 -0.23
C GLN A 235 -9.18 -12.51 1.08
N GLN A 236 -8.00 -13.14 1.14
CA GLN A 236 -7.13 -13.02 2.30
C GLN A 236 -6.62 -11.58 2.48
N PHE A 237 -6.15 -10.91 1.42
CA PHE A 237 -5.73 -9.51 1.48
C PHE A 237 -6.85 -8.58 1.95
N ARG A 238 -8.07 -8.75 1.43
CA ARG A 238 -9.24 -7.97 1.88
C ARG A 238 -9.60 -8.23 3.35
N ARG A 239 -9.48 -9.48 3.82
CA ARG A 239 -9.73 -9.83 5.23
C ARG A 239 -8.74 -9.15 6.17
N GLU A 240 -7.51 -8.96 5.71
CA GLU A 240 -6.41 -8.32 6.44
C GLU A 240 -6.30 -6.82 6.12
N ASP A 241 -7.33 -6.24 5.49
CA ASP A 241 -7.39 -4.84 5.03
C ASP A 241 -6.13 -4.35 4.30
N TYR A 242 -5.49 -5.27 3.56
CA TYR A 242 -4.21 -5.05 2.86
C TYR A 242 -3.05 -4.59 3.77
N GLU A 243 -3.19 -4.64 5.11
CA GLU A 243 -2.20 -4.12 6.07
C GLU A 243 -0.83 -4.79 5.92
N ARG A 244 -0.83 -6.07 5.55
CA ARG A 244 0.39 -6.88 5.39
C ARG A 244 1.08 -6.68 4.04
N ILE A 245 0.53 -5.90 3.12
CA ILE A 245 1.17 -5.63 1.83
C ILE A 245 2.06 -4.41 1.96
N GLN A 246 3.33 -4.55 1.58
CA GLN A 246 4.23 -3.41 1.45
C GLN A 246 3.66 -2.40 0.44
N TRP A 247 3.54 -1.15 0.86
CA TRP A 247 2.82 -0.11 0.12
C TRP A 247 3.31 0.06 -1.32
N TYR A 248 4.63 0.01 -1.53
CA TYR A 248 5.24 0.11 -2.85
C TYR A 248 4.69 -0.94 -3.84
N TYR A 249 4.51 -2.19 -3.40
CA TYR A 249 3.99 -3.25 -4.26
C TYR A 249 2.53 -3.00 -4.61
N GLY A 250 1.69 -2.67 -3.62
CA GLY A 250 0.27 -2.40 -3.87
C GLY A 250 0.06 -1.18 -4.80
N ILE A 251 0.78 -0.08 -4.57
CA ILE A 251 0.75 1.11 -5.44
C ILE A 251 1.24 0.77 -6.86
N SER A 252 2.31 -0.02 -6.99
CA SER A 252 2.83 -0.43 -8.29
C SER A 252 1.83 -1.29 -9.07
N ILE A 253 1.15 -2.22 -8.40
CA ILE A 253 0.12 -3.05 -9.02
C ILE A 253 -1.12 -2.23 -9.39
N ALA A 254 -1.57 -1.32 -8.51
CA ALA A 254 -2.67 -0.41 -8.81
C ALA A 254 -2.38 0.42 -10.07
N SER A 255 -1.18 1.02 -10.14
CA SER A 255 -0.72 1.77 -11.31
C SER A 255 -0.72 0.94 -12.60
N ARG A 256 -0.22 -0.31 -12.54
CA ARG A 256 -0.19 -1.22 -13.70
C ARG A 256 -1.59 -1.63 -14.16
N TRP A 257 -2.50 -1.91 -13.23
CA TRP A 257 -3.89 -2.26 -13.59
C TRP A 257 -4.64 -1.08 -14.21
N ILE A 258 -4.48 0.12 -13.65
CA ILE A 258 -4.99 1.37 -14.23
C ILE A 258 -4.50 1.53 -15.68
N GLN A 259 -3.20 1.35 -15.91
CA GLN A 259 -2.59 1.48 -17.24
C GLN A 259 -3.12 0.41 -18.21
N HIS A 260 -3.23 -0.83 -17.76
CA HIS A 260 -3.72 -1.93 -18.57
C HIS A 260 -5.17 -1.70 -19.03
N LEU A 261 -6.02 -1.17 -18.14
CA LEU A 261 -7.41 -0.85 -18.43
C LEU A 261 -7.58 0.46 -19.23
N GLY A 262 -6.49 1.20 -19.50
CA GLY A 262 -6.55 2.45 -20.26
C GLY A 262 -7.23 3.60 -19.51
N LEU A 263 -7.37 3.50 -18.18
CA LEU A 263 -7.96 4.54 -17.32
C LEU A 263 -7.05 5.78 -17.15
N ASP A 264 -5.98 5.82 -17.93
CA ASP A 264 -4.98 6.89 -18.01
C ASP A 264 -5.43 8.09 -18.83
N ARG A 265 -6.33 7.88 -19.78
CA ARG A 265 -6.58 8.84 -20.87
C ARG A 265 -7.77 9.77 -20.66
N GLU A 266 -8.50 9.64 -19.55
CA GLU A 266 -9.76 10.37 -19.31
C GLU A 266 -9.58 11.69 -18.51
N GLY A 267 -8.48 12.43 -18.71
CA GLY A 267 -8.23 13.71 -18.02
C GLY A 267 -7.72 14.80 -18.94
#